data_AF-A0A9P5P992-F1
#
_entry.id   AF-A0A9P5P992-F1
#
_cell.length_a   1.000
_cell.length_b   1.000
_cell.length_c   1.000
_cell.angle_alpha   90.00
_cell.angle_beta   90.00
_cell.angle_gamma   90.00
#
_symmetry.space_group_name_H-M   'P 1'
#
loop_
_entity.id
_entity.type
_entity.pdbx_description
1 polymer ?
#
loop_
_entity_poly.entity_id
_entity_poly.type
_entity_poly.pdbx_seq_one_letter_code
_entity_poly.pdbx_strand_id
1 'polypeptide(L)'
;MSRRPNNILRRLFNRRRRRPTSAADGTGVIYIIRERVLANGCWVLKIGMTKNLGRRMKEHRRNCPNLNRRLWRFKGVGFRRRVEALFHLAVESICVDRPRTSCPFCHRRHLEIFVLTPHQILNGLLPLFARLS
;
A
#
# COMPACT_ATOMS: atom_id res chain seq x y z
N MET A 1 -3.68 -8.27 -17.93
CA MET A 1 -2.65 -7.81 -16.96
C MET A 1 -2.00 -6.56 -17.53
N SER A 2 -1.79 -5.50 -16.74
CA SER A 2 -0.92 -4.40 -17.19
C SER A 2 -0.47 -3.58 -15.98
N ARG A 3 0.80 -3.77 -15.57
CA ARG A 3 1.48 -2.78 -14.75
C ARG A 3 1.81 -1.58 -15.61
N ARG A 4 1.82 -0.41 -14.99
CA ARG A 4 2.36 0.77 -15.66
C ARG A 4 3.84 0.52 -15.97
N PRO A 5 4.31 0.85 -17.19
CA PRO A 5 5.72 0.89 -17.52
C PRO A 5 6.56 1.67 -16.49
N ASN A 6 7.76 1.17 -16.19
CA ASN A 6 8.64 1.74 -15.16
C ASN A 6 9.02 3.21 -15.43
N ASN A 7 9.17 3.60 -16.70
CA ASN A 7 9.42 4.99 -17.10
C ASN A 7 8.27 5.92 -16.69
N ILE A 8 7.01 5.48 -16.81
CA ILE A 8 5.83 6.23 -16.39
C ILE A 8 5.80 6.37 -14.87
N LEU A 9 6.05 5.27 -14.13
CA LEU A 9 6.09 5.32 -12.67
C LEU A 9 7.18 6.26 -12.15
N ARG A 10 8.37 6.23 -12.75
CA ARG A 10 9.47 7.16 -12.42
C ARG A 10 9.10 8.61 -12.68
N ARG A 11 8.45 8.92 -13.82
CA ARG A 11 7.94 10.27 -14.12
C ARG A 11 6.91 10.73 -13.08
N LEU A 12 5.94 9.88 -12.75
CA LEU A 12 4.91 10.17 -11.75
C LEU A 12 5.51 10.38 -10.35
N PHE A 13 6.48 9.55 -9.97
CA PHE A 13 7.19 9.66 -8.70
C PHE A 13 7.91 11.00 -8.60
N ASN A 14 8.70 11.36 -9.62
CA ASN A 14 9.42 12.64 -9.65
C ASN A 14 8.46 13.83 -9.63
N ARG A 15 7.35 13.77 -10.37
CA ARG A 15 6.32 14.83 -10.35
C ARG A 15 5.72 15.00 -8.95
N ARG A 16 5.36 13.91 -8.26
CA ARG A 16 4.81 13.99 -6.89
C ARG A 16 5.84 14.42 -5.86
N ARG A 17 7.12 14.04 -6.03
CA ARG A 17 8.22 14.45 -5.15
C ARG A 17 8.50 15.96 -5.23
N ARG A 18 8.25 16.58 -6.39
CA ARG A 18 8.46 18.02 -6.58
C ARG A 18 7.26 18.89 -6.16
N ARG A 19 6.10 18.28 -5.90
CA ARG A 19 4.88 19.04 -5.56
C ARG A 19 5.02 19.67 -4.17
N PRO A 20 4.68 20.96 -3.98
CA PRO A 20 4.72 21.61 -2.68
C PRO A 20 3.94 20.82 -1.64
N THR A 21 4.49 20.72 -0.43
CA THR A 21 3.81 20.14 0.72
C THR A 21 2.91 21.17 1.37
N SER A 22 1.64 20.82 1.57
CA SER A 22 0.71 21.64 2.35
C SER A 22 0.69 21.15 3.80
N ALA A 23 0.74 22.08 4.76
CA ALA A 23 0.55 21.78 6.17
C ALA A 23 -0.82 21.12 6.44
N ALA A 24 -1.84 21.38 5.60
CA ALA A 24 -3.16 20.75 5.68
C ALA A 24 -3.15 19.23 5.44
N ASP A 25 -2.05 18.68 4.90
CA ASP A 25 -1.94 17.24 4.66
C ASP A 25 -1.78 16.45 5.97
N GLY A 26 -1.16 17.10 6.97
CA GLY A 26 -1.01 16.60 8.34
C GLY A 26 -0.17 15.32 8.45
N THR A 27 -0.13 14.79 9.66
CA THR A 27 0.54 13.52 9.97
C THR A 27 -0.38 12.33 9.74
N GLY A 28 0.20 11.15 9.55
CA GLY A 28 -0.51 9.89 9.41
C GLY A 28 0.38 8.70 9.73
N VAL A 29 -0.26 7.55 9.96
CA VAL A 29 0.38 6.27 10.23
C VAL A 29 0.26 5.40 8.98
N ILE A 30 1.38 4.86 8.50
CA ILE A 30 1.36 3.87 7.42
C ILE A 30 1.01 2.51 8.01
N TYR A 31 0.15 1.78 7.32
CA TYR A 31 -0.23 0.43 7.69
C TYR A 31 -0.21 -0.50 6.47
N ILE A 32 0.10 -1.77 6.74
CA ILE A 32 0.01 -2.86 5.78
C ILE A 32 -0.96 -3.90 6.33
N ILE A 33 -1.87 -4.37 5.49
CA ILE A 33 -2.71 -5.52 5.76
C ILE A 33 -2.32 -6.63 4.78
N ARG A 34 -1.93 -7.80 5.27
CA ARG A 34 -1.86 -9.00 4.43
C ARG A 34 -3.25 -9.60 4.36
N GLU A 35 -3.83 -9.55 3.17
CA GLU A 35 -5.16 -10.09 2.87
C GLU A 35 -5.12 -11.62 2.79
N ARG A 36 -4.09 -12.17 2.13
CA ARG A 36 -3.87 -13.62 1.97
C ARG A 36 -2.47 -13.89 1.42
N VAL A 37 -2.11 -15.17 1.39
CA VAL A 37 -0.95 -15.71 0.67
C VAL A 37 -1.49 -16.53 -0.51
N LEU A 38 -0.91 -16.35 -1.70
CA LEU A 38 -1.25 -17.11 -2.90
C LEU A 38 -0.53 -18.47 -2.88
N ALA A 39 -1.00 -19.43 -3.69
CA ALA A 39 -0.41 -20.76 -3.78
C ALA A 39 1.09 -20.74 -4.14
N ASN A 40 1.53 -19.75 -4.94
CA ASN A 40 2.93 -19.54 -5.29
C ASN A 40 3.75 -18.80 -4.21
N GLY A 41 3.24 -18.72 -2.97
CA GLY A 41 3.90 -18.06 -1.85
C GLY A 41 3.88 -16.52 -1.89
N CYS A 42 3.33 -15.89 -2.92
CA CYS A 42 3.24 -14.42 -2.99
C CYS A 42 2.22 -13.87 -1.99
N TRP A 43 2.52 -12.72 -1.41
CA TRP A 43 1.63 -12.06 -0.44
C TRP A 43 0.77 -11.02 -1.14
N VAL A 44 -0.53 -11.04 -0.83
CA VAL A 44 -1.48 -10.01 -1.26
C VAL A 44 -1.57 -8.97 -0.15
N LEU A 45 -1.01 -7.79 -0.40
CA LEU A 45 -0.89 -6.72 0.59
C LEU A 45 -1.79 -5.54 0.21
N LYS A 46 -2.58 -5.06 1.17
CA LYS A 46 -3.16 -3.73 1.14
C LYS A 46 -2.25 -2.77 1.88
N ILE A 47 -1.92 -1.65 1.25
CA ILE A 47 -1.06 -0.63 1.86
C ILE A 47 -1.78 0.70 1.85
N GLY A 48 -1.81 1.38 2.98
CA GLY A 48 -2.41 2.71 3.05
C GLY A 48 -1.93 3.51 4.25
N MET A 49 -2.45 4.72 4.35
CA MET A 49 -2.15 5.62 5.45
C MET A 49 -3.42 6.15 6.10
N THR A 50 -3.37 6.45 7.40
CA THR A 50 -4.52 6.97 8.14
C THR A 50 -4.09 7.87 9.30
N LYS A 51 -4.95 8.82 9.68
CA LYS A 51 -4.77 9.61 10.91
C LYS A 51 -5.21 8.82 12.15
N ASN A 52 -6.17 7.90 11.98
CA ASN A 52 -6.71 7.09 13.06
C ASN A 52 -6.77 5.63 12.60
N LEU A 53 -5.84 4.82 13.12
CA LEU A 53 -5.73 3.41 12.77
C LEU A 53 -6.91 2.59 13.27
N GLY A 54 -7.37 2.84 14.50
CA GLY A 54 -8.50 2.12 15.09
C GLY A 54 -9.79 2.29 14.29
N ARG A 55 -10.14 3.54 13.92
CA ARG A 55 -11.28 3.83 13.04
C ARG A 55 -11.13 3.14 11.69
N ARG A 56 -9.94 3.24 11.07
CA ARG A 56 -9.69 2.63 9.76
C ARG A 56 -9.78 1.11 9.78
N MET A 57 -9.35 0.45 10.87
CA MET A 57 -9.49 -1.00 11.02
C MET A 57 -10.95 -1.41 11.22
N LYS A 58 -11.74 -0.63 11.96
CA LYS A 58 -13.20 -0.84 12.06
C LYS A 58 -13.87 -0.74 10.70
N GLU A 59 -13.54 0.29 9.90
CA GLU A 59 -14.02 0.43 8.51
C GLU A 59 -13.63 -0.77 7.65
N HIS A 60 -12.38 -1.24 7.73
CA HIS A 60 -11.92 -2.40 6.96
C HIS A 60 -12.67 -3.69 7.31
N ARG A 61 -12.94 -3.93 8.61
CA ARG A 61 -13.72 -5.09 9.07
C ARG A 61 -15.18 -5.01 8.63
N ARG A 62 -15.78 -3.82 8.70
CA ARG A 62 -17.16 -3.61 8.23
C ARG A 62 -17.30 -3.83 6.72
N ASN A 63 -16.30 -3.41 5.94
CA ASN A 63 -16.36 -3.46 4.48
C ASN A 63 -15.97 -4.82 3.89
N CYS A 64 -15.26 -5.66 4.64
CA CYS A 64 -14.87 -6.98 4.18
C CYS A 64 -14.75 -7.95 5.37
N PRO A 65 -15.48 -9.09 5.35
CA PRO A 65 -15.50 -10.04 6.45
C PRO A 65 -14.26 -10.94 6.50
N ASN A 66 -13.19 -10.64 5.75
CA ASN A 66 -11.95 -11.42 5.78
C ASN A 66 -11.29 -11.34 7.17
N LEU A 67 -11.42 -12.41 7.97
CA LEU A 67 -10.87 -12.52 9.32
C LEU A 67 -9.37 -12.87 9.34
N ASN A 68 -8.82 -13.38 8.24
CA ASN A 68 -7.42 -13.85 8.17
C ASN A 68 -6.40 -12.73 7.93
N ARG A 69 -6.82 -11.49 8.11
CA ARG A 69 -6.02 -10.30 7.87
C ARG A 69 -4.97 -10.12 8.96
N ARG A 70 -3.70 -9.98 8.57
CA ARG A 70 -2.62 -9.56 9.48
C ARG A 70 -2.28 -8.10 9.25
N LEU A 71 -2.22 -7.32 10.34
CA LEU A 71 -1.93 -5.90 10.32
C LEU A 71 -0.51 -5.65 10.82
N TRP A 72 0.26 -4.88 10.06
CA TRP A 72 1.49 -4.25 10.53
C TRP A 72 1.31 -2.73 10.51
N ARG A 73 1.65 -2.09 11.62
CA ARG A 73 1.67 -0.62 11.77
C ARG A 73 3.12 -0.14 11.73
N PHE A 74 3.35 0.97 11.06
CA PHE A 74 4.66 1.60 10.96
C PHE A 74 4.63 3.00 11.58
N LYS A 75 5.79 3.67 11.59
CA LYS A 75 5.97 4.99 12.19
C LYS A 75 5.01 6.04 11.61
N GLY A 76 4.70 7.04 12.42
CA GLY A 76 3.99 8.23 11.98
C GLY A 76 4.86 9.06 11.03
N VAL A 77 4.28 9.49 9.92
CA VAL A 77 4.95 10.32 8.90
C VAL A 77 4.17 11.62 8.67
N GLY A 78 4.90 12.70 8.43
CA GLY A 78 4.32 13.96 7.95
C GLY A 78 3.87 13.86 6.50
N PHE A 79 3.03 14.81 6.07
CA PHE A 79 2.58 14.94 4.68
C PHE A 79 1.93 13.65 4.15
N ARG A 80 0.97 13.14 4.92
CA ARG A 80 0.36 11.82 4.75
C ARG A 80 0.02 11.47 3.30
N ARG A 81 -0.74 12.31 2.59
CA ARG A 81 -1.25 11.95 1.25
C ARG A 81 -0.13 11.94 0.23
N ARG A 82 0.84 12.83 0.36
CA ARG A 82 2.02 12.83 -0.50
C ARG A 82 2.86 11.58 -0.27
N VAL A 83 3.18 11.26 0.97
CA VAL A 83 3.97 10.07 1.31
C VAL A 83 3.25 8.79 0.88
N GLU A 84 1.94 8.68 1.13
CA GLU A 84 1.12 7.54 0.70
C GLU A 84 1.19 7.35 -0.82
N ALA A 85 1.04 8.43 -1.59
CA ALA A 85 1.11 8.35 -3.04
C ALA A 85 2.51 7.99 -3.56
N LEU A 86 3.58 8.52 -2.96
CA LEU A 86 4.95 8.13 -3.30
C LEU A 86 5.21 6.67 -2.95
N PHE A 87 4.70 6.22 -1.81
CA PHE A 87 4.80 4.84 -1.35
C PHE A 87 4.08 3.88 -2.32
N HIS A 88 2.84 4.20 -2.72
CA HIS A 88 2.10 3.40 -3.70
C HIS A 88 2.81 3.31 -5.05
N LEU A 89 3.41 4.42 -5.52
CA LEU A 89 4.18 4.41 -6.78
C LEU A 89 5.45 3.56 -6.66
N ALA A 90 6.16 3.66 -5.53
CA ALA A 90 7.34 2.85 -5.28
C ALA A 90 7.00 1.35 -5.22
N VAL A 91 5.95 0.97 -4.46
CA VAL A 91 5.48 -0.42 -4.40
C VAL A 91 4.97 -0.91 -5.75
N GLU A 92 4.28 -0.08 -6.53
CA GLU A 92 3.82 -0.43 -7.88
C GLU A 92 4.98 -0.75 -8.82
N SER A 93 6.14 -0.09 -8.65
CA SER A 93 7.33 -0.37 -9.46
C SER A 93 7.98 -1.71 -9.15
N ILE A 94 7.81 -2.22 -7.92
CA ILE A 94 8.45 -3.45 -7.46
C ILE A 94 7.52 -4.64 -7.28
N CYS A 95 6.19 -4.48 -7.34
CA CYS A 95 5.28 -5.59 -7.05
C CYS A 95 5.40 -6.73 -8.08
N VAL A 96 4.59 -7.78 -8.02
CA VAL A 96 4.40 -8.78 -9.10
C VAL A 96 3.18 -8.39 -9.92
N ASP A 97 2.12 -7.97 -9.25
CA ASP A 97 0.86 -7.62 -9.88
C ASP A 97 0.05 -6.64 -9.02
N ARG A 98 -0.96 -6.04 -9.63
CA ARG A 98 -2.02 -5.30 -8.97
C ARG A 98 -3.35 -6.00 -9.26
N PRO A 99 -3.81 -6.89 -8.37
CA PRO A 99 -5.00 -7.67 -8.63
C PRO A 99 -6.18 -6.73 -8.74
N ARG A 100 -6.82 -6.75 -9.92
CA ARG A 100 -8.08 -6.04 -10.21
C ARG A 100 -9.30 -6.92 -9.99
N THR A 101 -9.08 -8.16 -9.58
CA THR A 101 -10.12 -9.14 -9.29
C THR A 101 -10.89 -8.77 -8.03
N SER A 102 -12.15 -9.16 -7.98
CA SER A 102 -12.96 -9.03 -6.78
C SER A 102 -12.39 -9.85 -5.61
N CYS A 103 -12.53 -9.32 -4.41
CA CYS A 103 -12.21 -10.05 -3.19
C CYS A 103 -13.13 -11.28 -3.07
N PRO A 104 -12.63 -12.48 -2.73
CA PRO A 104 -13.47 -13.67 -2.61
C PRO A 104 -14.43 -13.61 -1.41
N PHE A 105 -14.18 -12.71 -0.43
CA PHE A 105 -14.96 -12.64 0.80
C PHE A 105 -16.10 -11.61 0.76
N CYS A 106 -15.97 -10.55 -0.03
CA CYS A 106 -16.99 -9.49 -0.13
C CYS A 106 -17.39 -9.16 -1.57
N HIS A 107 -16.81 -9.85 -2.56
CA HIS A 107 -17.06 -9.68 -4.00
C HIS A 107 -16.83 -8.27 -4.57
N ARG A 108 -16.28 -7.36 -3.76
CA ARG A 108 -15.90 -6.00 -4.17
C ARG A 108 -14.44 -5.94 -4.60
N ARG A 109 -14.12 -5.01 -5.48
CA ARG A 109 -12.73 -4.69 -5.84
C ARG A 109 -12.09 -3.86 -4.73
N HIS A 110 -11.06 -4.41 -4.09
CA HIS A 110 -10.25 -3.64 -3.15
C HIS A 110 -9.21 -2.82 -3.93
N LEU A 111 -9.17 -1.52 -3.64
CA LEU A 111 -8.13 -0.64 -4.17
C LEU A 111 -6.85 -0.79 -3.36
N GLU A 112 -5.72 -0.36 -3.95
CA GLU A 112 -4.41 -0.30 -3.26
C GLU A 112 -3.91 -1.68 -2.80
N ILE A 113 -4.27 -2.71 -3.56
CA ILE A 113 -3.74 -4.06 -3.39
C ILE A 113 -2.52 -4.27 -4.29
N PHE A 114 -1.51 -4.92 -3.74
CA PHE A 114 -0.26 -5.26 -4.40
C PHE A 114 0.08 -6.71 -4.09
N VAL A 115 0.48 -7.47 -5.11
CA VAL A 115 1.02 -8.82 -4.92
C VAL A 115 2.53 -8.69 -4.87
N LEU A 116 3.19 -9.19 -3.84
CA LEU A 116 4.66 -9.18 -3.74
C LEU A 116 5.20 -10.57 -3.43
N THR A 117 6.38 -10.89 -3.98
CA THR A 117 7.14 -12.07 -3.54
C THR A 117 7.81 -11.81 -2.19
N PRO A 118 8.19 -12.86 -1.42
CA PRO A 118 8.99 -12.68 -0.20
C PRO A 118 10.27 -11.86 -0.44
N HIS A 119 10.96 -12.09 -1.56
CA HIS A 119 12.15 -11.32 -1.93
C HIS A 119 11.85 -9.83 -2.11
N GLN A 120 10.76 -9.47 -2.80
CA GLN A 120 10.36 -8.07 -2.99
C GLN A 120 9.93 -7.41 -1.68
N ILE A 121 9.40 -8.17 -0.72
CA ILE A 121 9.07 -7.67 0.61
C ILE A 121 10.35 -7.31 1.37
N LEU A 122 11.28 -8.27 1.45
CA LEU A 122 12.52 -8.12 2.21
C LEU A 122 13.45 -7.06 1.61
N ASN A 123 13.66 -7.10 0.30
CA ASN A 123 14.66 -6.26 -0.39
C ASN A 123 14.09 -5.01 -1.04
N GLY A 124 12.76 -4.88 -1.09
CA GLY A 124 12.08 -3.72 -1.67
C GLY A 124 11.20 -2.99 -0.67
N LEU A 125 10.16 -3.65 -0.19
CA LEU A 125 9.13 -3.02 0.64
C LEU A 125 9.67 -2.53 1.99
N LEU A 126 10.38 -3.37 2.74
CA LEU A 126 10.91 -3.00 4.06
C LEU A 126 11.93 -1.85 3.99
N PRO A 127 12.91 -1.85 3.06
CA PRO A 127 13.79 -0.70 2.87
C PRO A 127 13.06 0.58 2.46
N LEU A 128 11.99 0.49 1.67
CA LEU A 128 11.17 1.65 1.31
C LEU A 128 10.51 2.27 2.52
N PHE A 129 10.08 1.47 3.50
CA PHE A 129 9.57 1.99 4.76
C PHE A 129 10.62 2.82 5.49
N ALA A 130 11.82 2.26 5.69
CA ALA A 130 12.89 2.95 6.41
C ALA A 130 13.29 4.28 5.77
N ARG A 131 13.22 4.40 4.42
CA ARG A 131 13.59 5.61 3.69
C ARG A 131 12.52 6.70 3.66
N LEU A 132 11.25 6.33 3.84
CA LEU A 132 10.10 7.23 3.71
C LEU A 132 9.47 7.59 5.07
N SER A 133 10.06 7.12 6.18
CA SER A 133 9.64 7.32 7.57
C SER A 133 10.66 8.08 8.42
#